data_AF-A0A2G8T0C2-F1
#
_entry.id   AF-A0A2G8T0C2-F1
#
_cell.length_a   1.000
_cell.length_b   1.000
_cell.length_c   1.000
_cell.angle_alpha   90.00
_cell.angle_beta   90.00
_cell.angle_gamma   90.00
#
_symmetry.space_group_name_H-M   'P 1'
#
loop_
_entity.id
_entity.type
_entity.pdbx_description
1 polymer ?
#
loop_
_entity_poly.entity_id
_entity_poly.type
_entity_poly.pdbx_seq_one_letter_code
_entity_poly.pdbx_strand_id
1 'polypeptide(L)'
;MMMPKPSLFAEEERGNRRSKLGDPLIDASLVQAPVQRNKREEADTVKEGTVPIAWKAHKRAQKDVDAKWTKKHGKSHFGYKLHASIDKRHKLARKVIISNAAVSDSVVFENLLDPNNTSRDVYAD
;
A
#
# COMPACT_ATOMS: atom_id res chain seq x y z
N MET A 1 23.11 -15.80 43.79
CA MET A 1 21.72 -16.20 43.46
C MET A 1 21.64 -16.35 41.95
N MET A 2 21.74 -17.57 41.43
CA MET A 2 21.73 -17.83 39.99
C MET A 2 20.29 -18.11 39.57
N MET A 3 19.70 -17.24 38.75
CA MET A 3 18.37 -17.47 38.18
C MET A 3 18.42 -18.73 37.30
N PRO A 4 17.40 -19.60 37.34
CA PRO A 4 17.36 -20.76 36.45
C PRO A 4 17.29 -20.27 35.01
N LYS A 5 18.24 -20.70 34.17
CA LYS A 5 18.17 -20.50 32.72
C LYS A 5 16.95 -21.26 32.21
N PRO A 6 16.04 -20.65 31.44
CA PRO A 6 14.94 -21.38 30.83
C PRO A 6 15.52 -22.50 29.94
N SER A 7 14.86 -23.67 29.97
CA SER A 7 15.24 -24.81 29.16
C SER A 7 15.17 -24.45 27.67
N LEU A 8 16.10 -24.96 26.87
CA LEU A 8 16.12 -24.78 25.40
C LEU A 8 14.77 -25.14 24.76
N PHE A 9 14.07 -26.13 25.33
CA PHE A 9 12.70 -26.51 24.96
C PHE A 9 11.66 -25.37 25.09
N ALA A 10 11.80 -24.47 26.06
CA ALA A 10 10.88 -23.35 26.26
C ALA A 10 11.14 -22.14 25.34
N GLU A 11 12.31 -22.08 24.70
CA GLU A 11 12.59 -21.11 23.63
C GLU A 11 12.12 -21.65 22.27
N GLU A 12 12.29 -22.95 22.03
CA GLU A 12 11.84 -23.62 20.80
C GLU A 12 10.30 -23.61 20.66
N GLU A 13 9.56 -23.79 21.77
CA GLU A 13 8.10 -23.69 21.77
C GLU A 13 7.54 -22.25 21.68
N ARG A 14 8.37 -21.23 21.92
CA ARG A 14 7.99 -19.83 21.66
C ARG A 14 8.10 -19.46 20.18
N GLY A 15 8.94 -20.15 19.41
CA GLY A 15 9.03 -20.00 17.96
C GLY A 15 7.84 -20.61 17.21
N ASN A 16 7.21 -21.65 17.77
CA ASN A 16 6.18 -22.45 17.10
C ASN A 16 4.72 -22.01 17.39
N ARG A 17 4.53 -20.94 18.17
CA ARG A 17 3.20 -20.32 18.39
C ARG A 17 2.82 -19.26 17.35
N ARG A 18 3.52 -19.18 16.23
CA ARG A 18 3.02 -18.47 15.05
C ARG A 18 1.98 -19.37 14.40
N SER A 19 0.70 -19.07 14.64
CA SER A 19 -0.42 -19.67 13.90
C SER A 19 -0.04 -19.76 12.43
N LYS A 20 -0.07 -20.96 11.82
CA LYS A 20 0.25 -21.17 10.39
C LYS A 20 -0.40 -20.06 9.58
N LEU A 21 0.42 -19.16 9.06
CA LEU A 21 -0.06 -18.03 8.29
C LEU A 21 -0.67 -18.60 7.00
N GLY A 22 -1.95 -18.33 6.76
CA GLY A 22 -2.64 -18.74 5.53
C GLY A 22 -2.10 -18.01 4.31
N ASP A 23 -2.41 -18.55 3.12
CA ASP A 23 -2.05 -17.97 1.82
C ASP A 23 -2.50 -16.49 1.75
N PRO A 24 -1.65 -15.56 1.29
CA PRO A 24 -2.03 -14.19 1.11
C PRO A 24 -2.84 -14.01 -0.19
N LEU A 25 -3.90 -13.22 -0.07
CA LEU A 25 -4.64 -12.63 -1.18
C LEU A 25 -4.16 -11.20 -1.33
N ILE A 26 -3.61 -10.85 -2.49
CA ILE A 26 -3.18 -9.50 -2.83
C ILE A 26 -4.19 -8.89 -3.78
N ASP A 27 -4.67 -7.71 -3.44
CA ASP A 27 -5.61 -6.94 -4.26
C ASP A 27 -5.29 -5.45 -4.18
N ALA A 28 -5.68 -4.72 -5.23
CA ALA A 28 -5.49 -3.27 -5.36
C ALA A 28 -6.80 -2.57 -5.68
N SER A 29 -7.25 -1.72 -4.75
CA SER A 29 -8.46 -0.92 -4.89
C SER A 29 -8.16 0.53 -5.24
N LEU A 30 -8.89 1.09 -6.20
CA LEU A 30 -8.80 2.52 -6.56
C LEU A 30 -9.63 3.38 -5.60
N VAL A 31 -8.99 4.39 -5.03
CA VAL A 31 -9.63 5.40 -4.17
C VAL A 31 -9.67 6.72 -4.93
N GLN A 32 -10.88 7.23 -5.17
CA GLN A 32 -11.05 8.47 -5.93
C GLN A 32 -10.74 9.70 -5.08
N ALA A 33 -9.95 10.60 -5.65
CA ALA A 33 -9.71 11.93 -5.11
C ALA A 33 -10.57 12.97 -5.88
N PRO A 34 -10.90 14.12 -5.26
CA PRO A 34 -11.61 15.19 -5.94
C PRO A 34 -10.85 15.70 -7.18
N VAL A 35 -11.48 15.62 -8.35
CA VAL A 35 -10.90 16.14 -9.60
C VAL A 35 -11.05 17.65 -9.63
N GLN A 36 -9.93 18.37 -9.59
CA GLN A 36 -9.93 19.83 -9.70
C GLN A 36 -9.08 20.29 -10.88
N ARG A 37 -9.59 21.26 -11.64
CA ARG A 37 -8.89 21.79 -12.81
C ARG A 37 -7.74 22.71 -12.41
N ASN A 38 -6.57 22.51 -13.04
CA ASN A 38 -5.41 23.40 -12.98
C ASN A 38 -5.19 24.02 -14.36
N LYS A 39 -4.52 25.18 -14.41
CA LYS A 39 -4.01 25.70 -15.70
C LYS A 39 -2.88 24.79 -16.20
N ARG A 40 -2.57 24.84 -17.49
CA ARG A 40 -1.59 23.93 -18.12
C ARG A 40 -0.21 24.01 -17.45
N GLU A 41 0.32 25.22 -17.31
CA GLU A 41 1.62 25.47 -16.64
C GLU A 41 1.65 24.95 -15.19
N GLU A 42 0.56 25.18 -14.45
CA GLU A 42 0.40 24.67 -13.08
C GLU A 42 0.35 23.13 -13.05
N ALA A 43 -0.31 22.52 -14.03
CA ALA A 43 -0.42 21.06 -14.12
C ALA A 43 0.92 20.41 -14.47
N ASP A 44 1.71 21.02 -15.36
CA ASP A 44 3.04 20.54 -15.72
C ASP A 44 3.98 20.58 -14.50
N THR A 45 3.95 21.68 -13.74
CA THR A 45 4.70 21.83 -12.48
C THR A 45 4.33 20.75 -11.45
N VAL A 46 3.03 20.47 -11.27
CA VAL A 46 2.54 19.41 -10.37
C VAL A 46 2.91 18.00 -10.86
N LYS A 47 3.01 17.82 -12.19
CA LYS A 47 3.44 16.55 -12.77
C LYS A 47 4.92 16.27 -12.51
N GLU A 48 5.75 17.30 -12.44
CA GLU A 48 7.16 17.23 -12.01
C GLU A 48 7.31 16.99 -10.49
N GLY A 49 6.20 16.94 -9.74
CA GLY A 49 6.22 16.70 -8.30
C GLY A 49 6.51 17.94 -7.47
N THR A 50 6.44 19.13 -8.07
CA THR A 50 6.65 20.41 -7.37
C THR A 50 5.33 21.17 -7.21
N VAL A 51 5.30 22.07 -6.22
CA VAL A 51 4.12 22.92 -5.98
C VAL A 51 4.34 24.26 -6.67
N PRO A 52 3.39 24.75 -7.49
CA PRO A 52 3.49 26.07 -8.11
C PRO A 52 3.64 27.19 -7.08
N ILE A 53 4.70 27.99 -7.22
CA ILE A 53 5.01 29.12 -6.33
C ILE A 53 3.90 30.19 -6.36
N ALA A 54 3.23 30.34 -7.51
CA ALA A 54 2.14 31.29 -7.70
C ALA A 54 0.88 30.97 -6.87
N TRP A 55 0.79 29.79 -6.25
CA TRP A 55 -0.35 29.44 -5.41
C TRP A 55 -0.30 30.13 -4.05
N LYS A 56 -1.33 30.93 -3.76
CA LYS A 56 -1.61 31.42 -2.42
C LYS A 56 -1.89 30.24 -1.47
N ALA A 57 -1.63 30.44 -0.18
CA ALA A 57 -1.76 29.39 0.85
C ALA A 57 -3.10 28.65 0.82
N HIS A 58 -4.22 29.36 0.67
CA HIS A 58 -5.55 28.73 0.62
C HIS A 58 -5.74 27.83 -0.61
N LYS A 59 -5.22 28.22 -1.78
CA LYS A 59 -5.31 27.42 -3.01
C LYS A 59 -4.47 26.16 -2.87
N ARG A 60 -3.25 26.29 -2.33
CA ARG A 60 -2.36 25.16 -2.08
C ARG A 60 -2.99 24.14 -1.13
N ALA A 61 -3.65 24.58 -0.05
CA ALA A 61 -4.31 23.68 0.89
C ALA A 61 -5.52 22.94 0.28
N GLN A 62 -6.14 23.48 -0.76
CA GLN A 62 -7.27 22.85 -1.44
C GLN A 62 -6.84 21.84 -2.51
N LYS A 63 -5.61 21.91 -3.03
CA LYS A 63 -5.14 21.10 -4.15
C LYS A 63 -4.41 19.85 -3.67
N ASP A 64 -4.82 18.71 -4.20
CA ASP A 64 -4.06 17.46 -4.08
C ASP A 64 -3.03 17.38 -5.22
N VAL A 65 -1.75 17.43 -4.86
CA VAL A 65 -0.62 17.36 -5.81
C VAL A 65 -0.07 15.93 -5.96
N ASP A 66 -0.42 15.05 -5.04
CA ASP A 66 0.12 13.69 -4.93
C ASP A 66 -0.74 12.69 -5.69
N ALA A 67 -2.06 12.90 -5.75
CA ALA A 67 -2.98 12.14 -6.58
C ALA A 67 -2.61 12.22 -8.06
N LYS A 68 -2.67 11.08 -8.76
CA LYS A 68 -2.36 10.98 -10.19
C LYS A 68 -3.49 10.31 -10.96
N TRP A 69 -3.48 10.50 -12.27
CA TRP A 69 -4.43 9.86 -13.20
C TRP A 69 -3.97 8.45 -13.57
N THR A 70 -4.93 7.55 -13.73
CA THR A 70 -4.74 6.20 -14.27
C THR A 70 -5.91 5.83 -15.17
N LYS A 71 -5.75 4.77 -15.97
CA LYS A 71 -6.80 4.24 -16.84
C LYS A 71 -7.01 2.76 -16.55
N LYS A 72 -8.21 2.39 -16.08
CA LYS A 72 -8.62 1.00 -15.81
C LYS A 72 -9.91 0.72 -16.59
N HIS A 73 -9.97 -0.38 -17.33
CA HIS A 73 -11.12 -0.77 -18.18
C HIS A 73 -11.67 0.35 -19.08
N GLY A 74 -10.79 1.10 -19.74
CA GLY A 74 -11.20 2.19 -20.63
C GLY A 74 -11.65 3.48 -19.94
N LYS A 75 -11.80 3.49 -18.61
CA LYS A 75 -12.19 4.66 -17.81
C LYS A 75 -10.99 5.28 -17.10
N SER A 76 -10.97 6.61 -17.04
CA SER A 76 -9.93 7.35 -16.32
C SER A 76 -10.34 7.56 -14.87
N HIS A 77 -9.39 7.34 -13.96
CA HIS A 77 -9.56 7.52 -12.52
C HIS A 77 -8.46 8.45 -12.00
N PHE A 78 -8.83 9.36 -11.09
CA PHE A 78 -7.89 10.26 -10.42
C PHE A 78 -7.89 9.96 -8.94
N GLY A 79 -6.70 9.77 -8.35
CA GLY A 79 -6.57 9.53 -6.92
C GLY A 79 -5.44 8.59 -6.58
N TYR A 80 -5.75 7.58 -5.79
CA TYR A 80 -4.81 6.66 -5.16
C TYR A 80 -5.17 5.20 -5.44
N LYS A 81 -4.22 4.31 -5.20
CA LYS A 81 -4.41 2.86 -5.10
C LYS A 81 -4.05 2.41 -3.69
N LEU A 82 -4.96 1.65 -3.08
CA LEU A 82 -4.72 0.92 -1.85
C LEU A 82 -4.43 -0.53 -2.22
N HIS A 83 -3.18 -0.95 -2.03
CA HIS A 83 -2.74 -2.32 -2.20
C HIS A 83 -2.77 -3.01 -0.85
N ALA A 84 -3.43 -4.17 -0.75
CA ALA A 84 -3.55 -4.89 0.51
C ALA A 84 -3.18 -6.36 0.33
N SER A 85 -2.46 -6.91 1.31
CA SER A 85 -2.29 -8.35 1.51
C SER A 85 -3.22 -8.81 2.62
N ILE A 86 -4.13 -9.73 2.32
CA ILE A 86 -5.15 -10.25 3.21
C ILE A 86 -4.91 -11.74 3.46
N ASP A 87 -5.06 -12.19 4.70
CA ASP A 87 -5.06 -13.60 5.04
C ASP A 87 -6.30 -14.30 4.46
N LYS A 88 -6.12 -15.28 3.57
CA LYS A 88 -7.24 -16.03 2.96
C LYS A 88 -8.09 -16.79 3.98
N ARG A 89 -7.49 -17.31 5.05
CA ARG A 89 -8.14 -18.16 6.07
C ARG A 89 -8.86 -17.33 7.11
N HIS A 90 -8.21 -16.28 7.60
CA HIS A 90 -8.67 -15.49 8.75
C HIS A 90 -9.24 -14.12 8.36
N LYS A 91 -9.16 -13.74 7.09
CA LYS A 91 -9.68 -12.47 6.53
C LYS A 91 -9.10 -11.22 7.19
N LEU A 92 -7.88 -11.33 7.73
CA LEU A 92 -7.15 -10.23 8.35
C LEU A 92 -6.31 -9.51 7.31
N ALA A 93 -6.41 -8.18 7.24
CA ALA A 93 -5.45 -7.36 6.50
C ALA A 93 -4.10 -7.41 7.22
N ARG A 94 -3.07 -7.90 6.54
CA ARG A 94 -1.72 -8.05 7.11
C ARG A 94 -0.82 -6.87 6.76
N LYS A 95 -0.86 -6.44 5.51
CA LYS A 95 -0.04 -5.33 5.01
C LYS A 95 -0.86 -4.48 4.06
N VAL A 96 -0.70 -3.17 4.16
CA VAL A 96 -1.36 -2.19 3.31
C VAL A 96 -0.31 -1.19 2.83
N ILE A 97 -0.32 -0.90 1.54
CA ILE A 97 0.50 0.14 0.93
C ILE A 97 -0.42 1.05 0.13
N ILE A 98 -0.31 2.36 0.36
CA ILE A 98 -1.05 3.37 -0.38
C ILE A 98 -0.09 4.05 -1.34
N SER A 99 -0.50 4.17 -2.59
CA SER A 99 0.27 4.82 -3.66
C SER A 99 -0.65 5.72 -4.48
N ASN A 100 -0.09 6.62 -5.29
CA ASN A 100 -0.92 7.33 -6.27
C ASN A 100 -1.48 6.34 -7.31
N ALA A 101 -2.60 6.68 -7.96
CA ALA A 101 -3.32 5.72 -8.80
C ALA A 101 -2.56 5.27 -10.05
N ALA A 102 -1.52 6.00 -10.48
CA ALA A 102 -0.73 5.67 -11.65
C ALA A 102 0.26 4.52 -11.41
N VAL A 103 0.53 4.17 -10.14
CA VAL A 103 1.45 3.08 -9.80
C VAL A 103 0.85 1.73 -10.21
N SER A 104 1.65 0.89 -10.87
CA SER A 104 1.27 -0.48 -11.22
C SER A 104 1.47 -1.41 -10.02
N ASP A 105 0.59 -2.39 -9.89
CA ASP A 105 0.54 -3.30 -8.75
C ASP A 105 1.80 -4.18 -8.69
N SER A 106 2.39 -4.51 -9.85
CA SER A 106 3.67 -5.22 -9.96
C SER A 106 4.85 -4.50 -9.29
N VAL A 107 4.82 -3.16 -9.23
CA VAL A 107 5.88 -2.38 -8.57
C VAL A 107 5.81 -2.50 -7.04
N VAL A 108 4.61 -2.73 -6.51
CA VAL A 108 4.33 -2.75 -5.07
C VAL A 108 4.24 -4.19 -4.55
N PHE A 109 4.05 -5.17 -5.43
CA PHE A 109 3.79 -6.57 -5.11
C PHE A 109 4.80 -7.18 -4.13
N GLU A 110 6.10 -7.08 -4.40
CA GLU A 110 7.14 -7.64 -3.50
C GLU A 110 7.08 -7.01 -2.11
N ASN A 111 6.75 -5.72 -2.03
CA ASN A 111 6.60 -5.02 -0.77
C ASN A 111 5.35 -5.47 0.00
N LEU A 112 4.39 -6.17 -0.61
CA LEU A 112 3.21 -6.69 0.09
C LEU A 112 3.44 -8.09 0.67
N LEU A 113 4.46 -8.80 0.22
CA LEU A 113 4.81 -10.12 0.71
C LEU A 113 5.39 -10.03 2.13
N ASP A 114 5.00 -10.99 2.97
CA ASP A 114 5.59 -11.18 4.30
C ASP A 114 6.60 -12.34 4.23
N PRO A 115 7.90 -12.08 4.43
CA PRO A 115 8.92 -13.13 4.44
C PRO A 115 8.71 -14.17 5.54
N ASN A 116 7.96 -13.85 6.59
CA ASN A 116 7.61 -14.79 7.67
C ASN A 116 6.38 -15.64 7.35
N ASN A 117 5.77 -15.46 6.18
CA ASN A 117 4.62 -16.25 5.78
C ASN A 117 5.05 -17.71 5.58
N THR A 118 4.34 -18.62 6.25
CA THR A 118 4.64 -20.05 6.20
C THR A 118 4.06 -20.73 4.96
N SER A 119 3.09 -20.09 4.28
CA SER A 119 2.56 -20.58 3.02
C SER A 119 3.40 -20.09 1.84
N ARG A 120 3.53 -20.95 0.83
CA ARG A 120 4.27 -20.70 -0.41
C ARG A 120 3.40 -20.12 -1.52
N ASP A 121 2.08 -20.30 -1.42
CA ASP A 121 1.14 -19.88 -2.45
C ASP A 121 0.72 -18.42 -2.22
N VAL A 122 0.58 -17.66 -3.31
CA VAL A 122 0.12 -16.26 -3.33
C VAL A 122 -0.93 -16.12 -4.42
N TYR A 123 -2.03 -15.43 -4.11
CA TYR A 123 -3.09 -15.15 -5.07
C TYR A 123 -3.17 -13.65 -5.33
N ALA A 124 -3.13 -13.22 -6.59
CA ALA A 124 -3.23 -11.83 -7.02
C ALA A 124 -3.99 -11.72 -8.35
N ASP A 125 -4.53 -10.54 -8.66
CA ASP A 125 -5.23 -10.20 -9.92
C ASP A 125 -4.34 -9.49 -10.95
#